data_AF-A0A1P8MWQ1-F1
#
_entry.id   AF-A0A1P8MWQ1-F1
#
_cell.length_a   1.000
_cell.length_b   1.000
_cell.length_c   1.000
_cell.angle_alpha   90.00
_cell.angle_beta   90.00
_cell.angle_gamma   90.00
#
_symmetry.space_group_name_H-M   'P 1'
#
loop_
_entity.id
_entity.type
_entity.pdbx_description
1 polymer ?
#
loop_
_entity_poly.entity_id
_entity_poly.type
_entity_poly.pdbx_seq_one_letter_code
_entity_poly.pdbx_strand_id
1 'polypeptide(L)' 'MLDTFEDCVLAARAELAMARQLLQDEISNYPGPIAGCDAQFNHLLAERQKVLTAIQSLDECVFVPTPRSPSPQDGVESR' A
#
# COMPACT_ATOMS: atom_id res chain seq x y z
N MET A 1 14.09 6.91 -15.79
CA MET A 1 12.91 7.64 -16.29
C MET A 1 11.72 6.76 -15.90
N LEU A 2 10.68 7.30 -15.26
CA LEU A 2 9.51 6.50 -14.88
C LEU A 2 8.64 6.42 -16.13
N ASP A 3 8.85 5.34 -16.89
CA ASP A 3 8.36 5.25 -18.27
C ASP A 3 6.99 4.56 -18.34
N THR A 4 6.60 3.87 -17.26
CA THR A 4 5.34 3.14 -17.14
C THR A 4 4.59 3.52 -15.85
N PHE A 5 3.28 3.20 -15.78
CA PHE A 5 2.54 3.44 -14.55
C PHE A 5 2.99 2.49 -13.44
N GLU A 6 3.45 1.29 -13.79
CA GLU A 6 4.03 0.32 -12.87
C GLU A 6 5.30 0.86 -12.20
N ASP A 7 6.17 1.54 -12.96
CA ASP A 7 7.36 2.21 -12.39
C ASP A 7 6.95 3.29 -11.38
N CYS A 8 5.92 4.08 -11.69
CA CYS A 8 5.37 5.09 -10.78
C CYS A 8 4.81 4.46 -9.51
N VAL A 9 4.08 3.34 -9.62
CA VAL A 9 3.55 2.61 -8.46
C VAL A 9 4.69 2.04 -7.60
N LEU A 10 5.73 1.49 -8.22
CA LEU A 10 6.91 0.98 -7.53
C LEU A 10 7.66 2.10 -6.80
N ALA A 11 7.81 3.27 -7.42
CA ALA A 11 8.40 4.45 -6.79
C ALA A 11 7.55 4.92 -5.59
N ALA A 12 6.23 5.04 -5.76
CA ALA A 12 5.32 5.42 -4.68
C ALA A 12 5.42 4.45 -3.49
N ARG A 13 5.49 3.14 -3.76
CA ARG A 13 5.68 2.12 -2.74
C ARG A 13 7.01 2.30 -1.99
N ALA A 14 8.10 2.60 -2.69
CA ALA A 14 9.40 2.83 -2.08
C ALA A 14 9.39 4.06 -1.16
N GLU A 15 8.79 5.16 -1.60
CA GLU A 15 8.62 6.38 -0.80
C GLU A 15 7.77 6.13 0.47
N LEU A 16 6.67 5.40 0.34
CA LEU A 16 5.85 5.00 1.49
C LEU A 16 6.61 4.10 2.47
N ALA A 17 7.45 3.20 1.97
CA ALA A 17 8.29 2.35 2.82
C ALA A 17 9.34 3.18 3.60
N MET A 18 9.91 4.22 2.98
CA MET A 18 10.79 5.18 3.66
C MET A 18 10.03 5.98 4.71
N ALA A 19 8.86 6.52 4.38
CA ALA A 19 8.01 7.26 5.33
C ALA A 19 7.65 6.41 6.57
N ARG A 20 7.36 5.12 6.37
CA ARG A 20 7.12 4.17 7.48
C ARG A 20 8.33 4.02 8.39
N GLN A 21 9.55 3.94 7.83
CA GLN A 21 10.77 3.86 8.64
C GLN A 21 10.99 5.12 9.45
N LEU A 22 10.81 6.30 8.83
CA LEU A 22 10.93 7.59 9.54
C LEU A 22 9.94 7.69 10.71
N LEU A 23 8.67 7.32 10.49
CA LEU A 23 7.67 7.27 11.57
C LEU A 23 8.06 6.28 12.67
N GLN A 24 8.61 5.12 12.31
CA GLN A 24 9.07 4.13 13.28
C GLN A 24 10.23 4.66 14.12
N ASP A 25 11.16 5.38 13.51
CA ASP A 25 12.28 6.02 14.20
C ASP A 25 11.79 7.14 15.13
N GLU A 26 10.86 7.98 14.68
CA GLU A 26 10.24 9.03 15.51
C GLU A 26 9.51 8.45 16.73
N ILE A 27 8.72 7.39 16.53
CA ILE A 27 8.02 6.69 17.63
C ILE A 27 9.04 6.08 18.60
N SER A 28 10.13 5.50 18.10
CA SER A 28 11.14 4.82 18.93
C SER A 28 11.98 5.82 19.74
N ASN A 29 12.21 7.01 19.20
CA ASN A 29 12.94 8.09 19.86
C ASN A 29 12.04 9.04 20.66
N TYR A 30 10.72 8.78 20.71
CA TYR A 30 9.77 9.65 21.38
C TYR A 30 10.05 9.70 22.89
N PRO A 31 10.15 10.90 23.50
CA PRO A 31 10.54 11.03 24.90
C PRO A 31 9.49 10.43 25.84
N GLY A 32 9.95 9.69 26.84
CA GLY A 32 9.11 9.18 27.92
C GLY A 32 9.06 10.11 29.14
N PRO A 33 8.08 9.93 30.06
CA PRO A 33 6.94 9.01 29.98
C PRO A 33 5.80 9.54 29.09
N ILE A 34 5.21 8.65 28.28
CA ILE A 34 4.12 9.00 27.36
C ILE A 34 2.79 8.97 28.11
N ALA A 35 2.08 10.09 28.13
CA ALA A 35 0.72 10.13 28.65
C ALA A 35 -0.22 9.39 27.69
N GLY A 36 -1.18 8.63 28.22
CA GLY A 36 -2.16 7.92 27.36
C GLY A 36 -2.98 8.83 26.44
N CYS A 37 -3.11 10.12 26.79
CA CYS A 37 -3.77 11.15 25.99
C CYS A 37 -2.79 12.03 25.20
N ASP A 38 -1.54 11.60 25.01
CA ASP A 38 -0.57 12.34 24.20
C ASP A 38 -1.04 12.37 22.74
N ALA A 39 -1.57 13.52 22.33
CA ALA A 39 -2.13 13.71 21.00
C ALA A 39 -1.05 13.59 19.91
N GLN A 40 0.19 13.98 20.20
CA GLN A 40 1.28 13.91 19.23
C GLN A 40 1.73 12.45 19.05
N PHE A 41 1.91 11.71 20.13
CA PHE A 41 2.25 10.29 20.04
C PHE A 41 1.14 9.48 19.35
N ASN A 42 -0.12 9.73 19.70
CA ASN A 42 -1.27 9.09 19.05
C ASN A 42 -1.38 9.43 17.56
N HIS A 43 -1.01 10.65 17.17
CA HIS A 43 -0.93 11.05 15.76
C HIS A 43 0.13 10.25 14.99
N LEU A 44 1.33 10.05 15.57
CA LEU A 44 2.38 9.24 14.94
C LEU A 44 1.93 7.79 14.72
N LEU A 45 1.23 7.19 15.69
CA LEU A 45 0.65 5.86 15.54
C LEU A 45 -0.38 5.79 14.41
N ALA A 46 -1.24 6.81 14.30
CA ALA A 46 -2.25 6.89 13.26
C ALA A 46 -1.64 7.06 11.86
N GLU A 47 -0.64 7.94 11.71
CA GLU A 47 0.07 8.10 10.43
C GLU A 47 0.82 6.83 10.03
N ARG A 48 1.46 6.13 10.98
CA ARG A 48 2.09 4.83 10.69
C ARG A 48 1.09 3.81 10.16
N GLN A 49 -0.09 3.73 10.76
CA GLN A 49 -1.15 2.83 10.31
C GLN A 49 -1.67 3.19 8.91
N LYS A 50 -1.85 4.48 8.64
CA LYS A 50 -2.26 4.99 7.33
C LYS A 50 -1.24 4.64 6.24
N VAL A 51 0.06 4.84 6.49
CA VAL A 51 1.13 4.48 5.54
C VAL A 51 1.16 2.97 5.29
N LEU A 52 1.03 2.15 6.33
CA LEU A 52 0.96 0.69 6.18
C LEU A 52 -0.21 0.25 5.30
N THR A 53 -1.38 0.86 5.50
CA THR A 53 -2.58 0.57 4.72
C THR A 53 -2.40 0.95 3.25
N ALA A 54 -1.76 2.09 2.97
CA ALA A 54 -1.45 2.51 1.61
C ALA A 54 -0.50 1.51 0.91
N ILE A 55 0.57 1.05 1.59
CA ILE A 55 1.47 0.02 1.04
C ILE A 55 0.71 -1.26 0.72
N GLN A 56 -0.16 -1.72 1.62
CA GLN A 56 -0.97 -2.92 1.39
C GLN A 56 -1.86 -2.76 0.16
N SER A 57 -2.52 -1.62 0.00
CA SER A 57 -3.35 -1.33 -1.16
C SER A 57 -2.57 -1.31 -2.48
N LEU A 58 -1.29 -0.92 -2.47
CA LEU A 58 -0.43 -0.98 -3.66
C LEU A 58 0.06 -2.41 -3.96
N ASP A 59 0.18 -3.26 -2.94
CA ASP A 59 0.62 -4.66 -3.05
C ASP A 59 -0.54 -5.61 -3.40
N GLU A 60 -1.79 -5.17 -3.30
CA GLU A 60 -2.97 -5.97 -3.64
C GLU A 60 -3.06 -6.27 -5.14
N CYS A 61 -3.10 -7.56 -5.48
CA CYS A 61 -3.40 -7.99 -6.84
C CYS A 61 -4.87 -7.70 -7.18
N VAL A 62 -5.11 -6.95 -8.26
CA VAL A 62 -6.46 -6.76 -8.80
C VAL A 62 -6.99 -8.10 -9.29
N PHE A 63 -7.99 -8.64 -8.60
CA PHE A 63 -8.69 -9.84 -9.04
C PHE A 63 -9.52 -9.53 -10.30
N VAL A 64 -9.28 -10.27 -11.38
CA VAL A 64 -10.09 -10.20 -12.60
C VAL A 64 -10.91 -11.49 -12.70
N PRO A 65 -12.23 -11.45 -12.46
CA PRO A 65 -13.05 -12.66 -12.31
C PRO A 65 -13.16 -13.56 -13.55
N THR A 66 -12.77 -13.11 -14.75
CA THR A 66 -12.95 -13.91 -15.98
C THR A 66 -12.08 -13.36 -17.12
N PRO A 67 -11.18 -14.17 -17.72
CA PRO A 67 -10.56 -13.82 -18.99
C PRO A 67 -11.67 -13.69 -20.06
N ARG A 68 -11.75 -12.57 -20.77
CA ARG A 68 -12.79 -12.35 -21.81
C ARG A 68 -12.50 -13.05 -23.15
N SER A 69 -11.50 -13.91 -23.18
CA SER A 69 -11.15 -14.67 -24.37
C SER A 69 -11.72 -16.07 -24.21
N PRO A 70 -12.78 -16.45 -24.96
CA PRO A 70 -13.10 -17.87 -25.09
C PRO A 70 -11.84 -18.58 -25.59
N SER A 71 -11.55 -19.76 -25.02
CA SER A 71 -10.49 -20.57 -25.59
C SER A 71 -10.88 -20.91 -27.03
N PRO A 72 -9.94 -21.09 -27.97
CA PRO A 72 -10.27 -21.48 -29.35
C PRO A 72 -11.08 -22.79 -29.44
N GLN A 73 -11.19 -23.53 -28.33
CA GLN A 73 -11.86 -24.82 -28.19
C GLN A 73 -13.31 -24.68 -27.70
N ASP A 74 -13.69 -23.50 -27.19
CA ASP A 74 -15.06 -23.18 -26.79
C ASP A 74 -15.86 -22.79 -28.05
N GLY A 75 -16.15 -23.80 -28.86
CA GLY A 75 -16.95 -23.67 -30.08
C GLY A 75 -18.27 -22.95 -29.77
N VAL A 76 -18.43 -21.76 -30.34
CA VAL A 76 -19.70 -21.05 -30.36
C VAL A 76 -20.58 -21.73 -31.42
N GLU A 77 -21.18 -22.87 -31.08
CA GLU A 77 -22.27 -23.42 -31.88
C GLU A 77 -23.53 -22.61 -31.58
N SER A 78 -23.85 -21.67 -32.47
CA SER A 78 -25.17 -21.04 -32.52
C SER A 78 -26.09 -21.91 -33.36
N ARG A 79 -27.11 -22.52 -32.73
CA ARG A 79 -28.24 -23.16 -33.40
C ARG A 79 -29.49 -22.30 -33.24
#